data_AF-A0A9P7VIW1-F1
#
_entry.id   AF-A0A9P7VIW1-F1
#
_cell.length_a   1.000
_cell.length_b   1.000
_cell.length_c   1.000
_cell.angle_alpha   90.00
_cell.angle_beta   90.00
_cell.angle_gamma   90.00
#
_symmetry.space_group_name_H-M   'P 1'
#
loop_
_entity.id
_entity.type
_entity.pdbx_description
1 polymer ?
#
loop_
_entity_poly.entity_id
_entity_poly.type
_entity_poly.pdbx_seq_one_letter_code
_entity_poly.pdbx_strand_id
1 'polypeptide(L)'
;MFNLLHPPPSPPAFPGDHVLPEQDTTILLRLIIHWLSPLLSVGFPRPLEKEDLWQLPQKHTTGSVTDDVEINFYSRCPPEQRPFPLRHKLPNDAEVPDSKESLDDAENRAPDAKRKSTIKYDSSLTKALHRTFFVRFWSAGVCKPVGDTLKTATPLVTKLLLTWLTESYDYYCLTDEQRVSGVMERPKGISIIKITFVLTPTLRVRFCKR
;
A
#
# COMPACT_ATOMS: atom_id res chain seq x y z
N MET A 1 -45.44 -8.02 2.08
CA MET A 1 -44.84 -7.44 0.86
C MET A 1 -43.51 -6.83 1.25
N PHE A 2 -42.39 -7.33 0.74
CA PHE A 2 -41.05 -6.79 1.02
C PHE A 2 -40.79 -5.62 0.07
N ASN A 3 -40.62 -4.40 0.59
CA ASN A 3 -40.26 -3.23 -0.20
C ASN A 3 -38.73 -3.13 -0.29
N LEU A 4 -38.16 -3.37 -1.48
CA LEU A 4 -36.71 -3.29 -1.71
C LEU A 4 -36.12 -1.90 -1.39
N LEU A 5 -36.89 -0.83 -1.55
CA LEU A 5 -36.46 0.55 -1.32
C LEU A 5 -36.75 1.06 0.11
N HIS A 6 -37.46 0.27 0.93
CA HIS A 6 -37.77 0.61 2.32
C HIS A 6 -37.76 -0.67 3.16
N PRO A 7 -36.57 -1.19 3.50
CA PRO A 7 -36.45 -2.29 4.43
C PRO A 7 -36.93 -1.85 5.83
N PRO A 8 -37.42 -2.78 6.67
CA PRO A 8 -37.76 -2.45 8.04
C PRO A 8 -36.54 -1.88 8.78
N PRO A 9 -36.73 -0.93 9.72
CA PRO A 9 -35.63 -0.31 10.43
C PRO A 9 -34.84 -1.36 11.22
N SER A 10 -33.51 -1.33 11.08
CA SER A 10 -32.61 -2.19 11.84
C SER A 10 -32.62 -1.79 13.33
N PRO A 11 -32.41 -2.75 14.26
CA PRO A 11 -32.45 -2.48 15.69
C PRO A 11 -31.44 -1.38 16.10
N PRO A 12 -31.72 -0.66 17.21
CA PRO A 12 -30.77 0.28 17.80
C PRO A 12 -29.52 -0.45 18.30
N ALA A 13 -28.36 0.22 18.24
CA ALA A 13 -27.05 -0.33 18.60
C ALA A 13 -26.61 -1.51 17.72
N PHE A 14 -26.55 -1.28 16.40
CA PHE A 14 -26.20 -2.29 15.39
C PHE A 14 -24.91 -3.09 15.67
N PRO A 15 -23.78 -2.47 16.07
CA PRO A 15 -22.54 -3.20 16.31
C PRO A 15 -22.41 -3.72 17.76
N GLY A 16 -23.27 -3.31 18.69
CA GLY A 16 -23.10 -3.63 20.12
C GLY A 16 -21.66 -3.37 20.60
N ASP A 17 -21.01 -4.40 21.14
CA ASP A 17 -19.61 -4.38 21.61
C ASP A 17 -18.58 -4.87 20.56
N HIS A 18 -18.96 -4.95 19.28
CA HIS A 18 -18.07 -5.44 18.24
C HIS A 18 -17.03 -4.38 17.81
N VAL A 19 -15.79 -4.83 17.69
CA VAL A 19 -14.70 -4.04 17.09
C VAL A 19 -14.83 -3.96 15.57
N LEU A 20 -14.16 -2.97 14.98
CA LEU A 20 -14.11 -2.77 13.53
C LEU A 20 -13.70 -4.06 12.77
N PRO A 21 -14.56 -4.61 11.89
CA PRO A 21 -14.32 -5.88 11.18
C PRO A 21 -13.30 -5.79 10.03
N GLU A 22 -12.54 -4.70 9.91
CA GLU A 22 -11.54 -4.51 8.86
C GLU A 22 -10.46 -5.61 8.89
N GLN A 23 -10.08 -6.07 10.08
CA GLN A 23 -8.97 -7.00 10.27
C GLN A 23 -9.27 -8.43 9.82
N ASP A 24 -10.52 -8.84 9.96
CA ASP A 24 -10.96 -10.23 9.72
C ASP A 24 -11.29 -10.50 8.25
N THR A 25 -11.30 -9.46 7.41
CA THR A 25 -11.59 -9.60 5.97
C THR A 25 -10.36 -9.94 5.12
N THR A 26 -10.58 -10.74 4.08
CA THR A 26 -9.60 -11.00 3.01
C THR A 26 -9.11 -9.70 2.37
N ILE A 27 -7.85 -9.66 1.93
CA ILE A 27 -7.20 -8.46 1.39
C ILE A 27 -7.99 -7.79 0.24
N LEU A 28 -8.55 -8.58 -0.69
CA LEU A 28 -9.38 -8.05 -1.78
C LEU A 28 -10.67 -7.41 -1.29
N LEU A 29 -11.28 -8.00 -0.26
CA LEU A 29 -12.52 -7.52 0.34
C LEU A 29 -12.28 -6.25 1.17
N ARG A 30 -11.09 -6.14 1.77
CA ARG A 30 -10.57 -4.90 2.37
C ARG A 30 -10.33 -3.81 1.32
N LEU A 31 -9.79 -4.16 0.15
CA LEU A 31 -9.56 -3.21 -0.95
C LEU A 31 -10.87 -2.64 -1.51
N ILE A 32 -11.91 -3.46 -1.63
CA ILE A 32 -13.24 -3.07 -2.13
C ILE A 32 -14.10 -2.41 -1.03
N ILE A 33 -13.59 -2.29 0.20
CA ILE A 33 -14.29 -1.66 1.35
C ILE A 33 -15.64 -2.35 1.65
N HIS A 34 -15.71 -3.66 1.40
CA HIS A 34 -16.95 -4.41 1.58
C HIS A 34 -17.33 -4.58 3.07
N TRP A 35 -16.35 -4.50 3.98
CA TRP A 35 -16.62 -4.52 5.42
C TRP A 35 -17.49 -3.35 5.91
N LEU A 36 -17.63 -2.27 5.12
CA LEU A 36 -18.47 -1.11 5.45
C LEU A 36 -19.96 -1.31 5.06
N SER A 37 -20.26 -2.27 4.17
CA SER A 37 -21.62 -2.57 3.72
C SER A 37 -22.66 -2.75 4.84
N PRO A 38 -22.39 -3.49 5.94
CA PRO A 38 -23.33 -3.59 7.06
C PRO A 38 -23.75 -2.24 7.67
N LEU A 39 -22.79 -1.32 7.88
CA LEU A 39 -23.07 0.01 8.43
C LEU A 39 -23.93 0.85 7.48
N LEU A 40 -23.64 0.77 6.18
CA LEU A 40 -24.43 1.45 5.15
C LEU A 40 -25.87 0.92 5.06
N SER A 41 -26.05 -0.40 5.24
CA SER A 41 -27.38 -1.01 5.27
C SER A 41 -28.24 -0.51 6.42
N VAL A 42 -27.63 -0.17 7.57
CA VAL A 42 -28.31 0.36 8.76
C VAL A 42 -28.61 1.84 8.63
N GLY A 43 -27.69 2.59 8.00
CA GLY A 43 -27.87 4.01 7.70
C GLY A 43 -28.88 4.31 6.59
N PHE A 44 -29.30 3.28 5.83
CA PHE A 44 -30.31 3.42 4.79
C PHE A 44 -31.73 3.67 5.34
N PRO A 45 -32.26 2.85 6.28
CA PRO A 45 -33.61 3.05 6.83
C PRO A 45 -33.70 4.10 7.94
N ARG A 46 -32.60 4.43 8.65
CA ARG A 46 -32.61 5.38 9.77
C ARG A 46 -31.29 6.17 9.88
N PRO A 47 -31.28 7.39 10.47
CA PRO A 47 -30.04 8.11 10.73
C PRO A 47 -29.15 7.34 11.72
N LEU A 48 -27.83 7.40 11.49
CA LEU A 48 -26.85 6.73 12.33
C LEU A 48 -26.69 7.45 13.67
N GLU A 49 -26.70 6.68 14.75
CA GLU A 49 -26.43 7.18 16.10
C GLU A 49 -25.00 6.84 16.53
N LYS A 50 -24.54 7.46 17.63
CA LYS A 50 -23.19 7.22 18.17
C LYS A 50 -22.96 5.75 18.53
N GLU A 51 -23.99 5.10 19.07
CA GLU A 51 -23.92 3.70 19.51
C GLU A 51 -23.98 2.71 18.34
N ASP A 52 -24.22 3.18 17.11
CA ASP A 52 -24.18 2.36 15.90
C ASP A 52 -22.77 2.31 15.26
N LEU A 53 -21.80 3.01 15.84
CA LEU A 53 -20.43 3.04 15.34
C LEU A 53 -19.57 1.94 15.98
N TRP A 54 -18.69 1.33 15.17
CA TRP A 54 -17.75 0.34 15.67
C TRP A 54 -16.69 0.95 16.59
N GLN A 55 -16.24 0.14 17.55
CA GLN A 55 -15.08 0.47 18.37
C GLN A 55 -13.79 0.35 17.54
N LEU A 56 -12.89 1.31 17.74
CA LEU A 56 -11.59 1.33 17.05
C LEU A 56 -10.68 0.23 17.61
N PRO A 57 -9.98 -0.55 16.76
CA PRO A 57 -9.05 -1.55 17.26
C PRO A 57 -7.86 -0.93 18.00
N GLN A 58 -7.38 -1.61 19.04
CA GLN A 58 -6.34 -1.10 19.93
C GLN A 58 -5.06 -0.61 19.22
N LYS A 59 -4.65 -1.29 18.15
CA LYS A 59 -3.49 -0.92 17.32
C LYS A 59 -3.60 0.45 16.62
N HIS A 60 -4.82 0.96 16.47
CA HIS A 60 -5.10 2.25 15.83
C HIS A 60 -5.50 3.32 16.85
N THR A 61 -5.62 2.95 18.13
CA THR A 61 -5.90 3.88 19.23
C THR A 61 -4.71 4.80 19.45
N THR A 62 -5.00 6.05 19.84
CA THR A 62 -4.00 7.07 20.16
C THR A 62 -2.94 6.56 21.16
N GLY A 63 -3.33 5.76 22.15
CA GLY A 63 -2.38 5.18 23.11
C GLY A 63 -1.28 4.36 22.42
N SER A 64 -1.66 3.36 21.62
CA SER A 64 -0.70 2.51 20.90
C SER A 64 0.18 3.32 19.93
N VAL A 65 -0.41 4.29 19.22
CA VAL A 65 0.35 5.12 18.26
C VAL A 65 1.32 6.05 18.98
N THR A 66 0.93 6.62 20.12
CA THR A 66 1.80 7.44 20.97
C THR A 66 2.94 6.61 21.53
N ASP A 67 2.66 5.41 22.05
CA ASP A 67 3.68 4.49 22.58
C ASP A 67 4.74 4.17 21.51
N ASP A 68 4.32 3.87 20.28
CA ASP A 68 5.23 3.60 19.16
C ASP A 68 6.11 4.82 18.83
N VAL A 69 5.52 6.02 18.84
CA VAL A 69 6.24 7.27 18.57
C VAL A 69 7.22 7.59 19.69
N GLU A 70 6.80 7.44 20.95
CA GLU A 70 7.64 7.67 22.13
C GLU A 70 8.83 6.70 22.15
N ILE A 71 8.60 5.40 21.97
CA ILE A 71 9.69 4.40 21.91
C ILE A 71 10.70 4.77 20.81
N ASN A 72 10.21 5.11 19.62
CA ASN A 72 11.08 5.49 18.51
C ASN A 72 11.81 6.82 18.76
N PHE A 73 11.19 7.80 19.42
CA PHE A 73 11.83 9.07 19.74
C PHE A 73 12.89 8.90 20.84
N TYR A 74 12.53 8.28 21.97
CA TYR A 74 13.41 8.13 23.13
C TYR A 74 14.56 7.15 22.89
N SER A 75 14.44 6.21 21.95
CA SER A 75 15.59 5.41 21.47
C SER A 75 16.72 6.25 20.86
N ARG A 76 16.43 7.49 20.43
CA ARG A 76 17.40 8.43 19.84
C ARG A 76 17.86 9.49 20.83
N CYS A 77 17.28 9.54 22.03
CA CYS A 77 17.66 10.45 23.09
C CYS A 77 18.67 9.79 24.03
N PRO A 78 19.57 10.56 24.65
CA PRO A 78 20.44 10.05 25.69
C PRO A 78 19.61 9.50 26.87
N PRO A 79 20.11 8.48 27.60
CA PRO A 79 19.36 7.80 28.66
C PRO A 79 18.87 8.72 29.78
N GLU A 80 19.60 9.80 30.05
CA GLU A 80 19.26 10.81 31.06
C GLU A 80 17.94 11.54 30.76
N GLN A 81 17.65 11.80 29.48
CA GLN A 81 16.48 12.57 29.05
C GLN A 81 15.23 11.69 28.86
N ARG A 82 15.35 10.36 29.01
CA ARG A 82 14.22 9.43 28.84
C ARG A 82 13.33 9.45 30.08
N PRO A 83 11.99 9.45 29.95
CA PRO A 83 11.08 9.39 31.08
C PRO A 83 11.19 8.03 31.78
N PHE A 84 11.00 8.02 33.09
CA PHE A 84 11.13 6.84 33.95
C PHE A 84 10.44 5.57 33.43
N PRO A 85 9.16 5.60 32.96
CA PRO A 85 8.48 4.41 32.46
C PRO A 85 9.05 3.84 31.15
N LEU A 86 9.92 4.56 30.43
CA LEU A 86 10.52 4.09 29.18
C LEU A 86 11.99 3.70 29.35
N ARG A 87 12.67 4.16 30.41
CA ARG A 87 14.07 3.81 30.70
C ARG A 87 14.31 2.31 30.81
N HIS A 88 13.34 1.57 31.36
CA HIS A 88 13.46 0.12 31.51
C HIS A 88 13.09 -0.67 30.24
N LYS A 89 12.35 -0.06 29.30
CA LYS A 89 11.92 -0.71 28.05
C LYS A 89 12.95 -0.59 26.94
N LEU A 90 13.86 0.38 27.03
CA LEU A 90 14.88 0.67 26.03
C LEU A 90 16.23 0.12 26.52
N PRO A 91 16.95 -0.67 25.71
CA PRO A 91 18.28 -1.15 26.07
C PRO A 91 19.19 0.03 26.41
N ASN A 92 19.96 -0.10 27.49
CA ASN A 92 21.04 0.84 27.75
C ASN A 92 22.18 0.56 26.76
N ASP A 93 22.73 1.62 26.19
CA ASP A 93 23.79 1.60 25.17
C ASP A 93 25.11 0.95 25.64
N ALA A 94 25.16 0.43 26.86
CA ALA A 94 26.23 -0.42 27.37
C ALA A 94 26.12 -1.89 26.92
N GLU A 95 24.98 -2.33 26.34
CA GLU A 95 24.68 -3.75 26.13
C GLU A 95 24.43 -4.15 24.66
N VAL A 96 24.44 -3.23 23.69
CA VAL A 96 24.14 -3.58 22.29
C VAL A 96 25.37 -4.17 21.59
N PRO A 97 25.35 -5.46 21.18
CA PRO A 97 26.39 -6.02 20.32
C PRO A 97 26.21 -5.46 18.91
N ASP A 98 27.32 -4.99 18.36
CA ASP A 98 27.45 -4.41 17.04
C ASP A 98 26.99 -5.40 15.96
N SER A 99 25.87 -5.10 15.30
CA SER A 99 25.46 -5.85 14.11
C SER A 99 24.79 -4.91 13.11
N LYS A 100 25.60 -4.08 12.45
CA LYS A 100 25.45 -3.80 11.02
C LYS A 100 26.84 -3.71 10.38
N GLU A 101 27.31 -4.86 9.90
CA GLU A 101 28.30 -4.96 8.83
C GLU A 101 27.93 -4.01 7.68
N SER A 102 28.80 -3.04 7.43
CA SER A 102 29.05 -2.55 6.08
C SER A 102 30.45 -3.02 5.72
N LEU A 103 30.49 -4.02 4.85
CA LEU A 103 31.67 -4.39 4.07
C LEU A 103 32.21 -3.11 3.40
N ASP A 104 33.47 -2.79 3.66
CA ASP A 104 34.48 -2.43 2.65
C ASP A 104 35.80 -2.05 3.36
N ASP A 105 36.90 -2.48 2.75
CA ASP A 105 38.31 -2.13 3.00
C ASP A 105 39.09 -2.89 4.09
N ALA A 106 39.72 -3.98 3.63
CA ALA A 106 40.89 -4.58 4.25
C ALA A 106 42.12 -3.67 4.07
N GLU A 107 42.88 -3.44 5.16
CA GLU A 107 44.30 -3.83 5.28
C GLU A 107 45.05 -3.05 6.39
N ASN A 108 45.63 -3.82 7.34
CA ASN A 108 46.74 -3.54 8.28
C ASN A 108 46.60 -2.54 9.45
N ARG A 109 46.26 -3.04 10.67
CA ARG A 109 47.09 -2.91 11.91
C ARG A 109 46.45 -3.54 13.18
N ALA A 110 47.28 -4.30 13.90
CA ALA A 110 47.40 -4.61 15.35
C ALA A 110 46.18 -4.58 16.33
N PRO A 111 46.16 -5.46 17.37
CA PRO A 111 45.00 -5.68 18.24
C PRO A 111 44.88 -4.68 19.40
N ASP A 112 43.64 -4.58 19.91
CA ASP A 112 43.23 -4.07 21.23
C ASP A 112 43.31 -2.56 21.52
N ALA A 113 42.22 -1.87 21.16
CA ALA A 113 41.48 -1.01 22.09
C ALA A 113 40.04 -0.86 21.57
N LYS A 114 39.04 -1.36 22.32
CA LYS A 114 37.60 -1.23 22.02
C LYS A 114 37.28 0.21 21.61
N ARG A 115 37.12 0.44 20.30
CA ARG A 115 36.61 1.68 19.74
C ARG A 115 35.13 1.73 20.09
N LYS A 116 34.82 2.23 21.28
CA LYS A 116 33.46 2.54 21.73
C LYS A 116 32.96 3.59 20.74
N SER A 117 32.22 3.17 19.71
CA SER A 117 31.61 4.10 18.78
C SER A 117 30.68 4.95 19.63
N THR A 118 31.04 6.23 19.79
CA THR A 118 30.23 7.16 20.55
C THR A 118 28.91 7.28 19.80
N ILE A 119 27.87 6.60 20.28
CA ILE A 119 26.54 6.67 19.68
C ILE A 119 26.13 8.12 19.74
N LYS A 120 26.03 8.75 18.57
CA LYS A 120 25.58 10.13 18.45
C LYS A 120 24.05 10.13 18.54
N TYR A 121 23.54 10.63 19.65
CA TYR A 121 22.11 10.83 19.87
C TYR A 121 21.65 12.06 19.09
N ASP A 122 21.00 11.84 17.94
CA ASP A 122 20.52 12.93 17.09
C ASP A 122 19.24 13.60 17.63
N SER A 123 18.62 13.08 18.70
CA SER A 123 17.39 13.57 19.39
C SER A 123 16.31 14.14 18.44
N SER A 124 16.22 13.59 17.22
CA SER A 124 15.50 14.21 16.12
C SER A 124 14.10 13.60 16.01
N LEU A 125 13.10 14.45 16.21
CA LEU A 125 11.69 14.06 16.17
C LEU A 125 11.26 13.62 14.77
N THR A 126 11.72 14.31 13.73
CA THR A 126 11.36 14.02 12.33
C THR A 126 11.83 12.64 11.90
N LYS A 127 13.05 12.22 12.28
CA LYS A 127 13.56 10.86 12.00
C LYS A 127 12.77 9.79 12.76
N ALA A 128 12.29 10.09 13.97
CA ALA A 128 11.44 9.20 14.75
C ALA A 128 10.08 9.00 14.10
N LEU A 129 9.41 10.11 13.74
CA LEU A 129 8.12 10.11 13.08
C LEU A 129 8.15 9.44 11.70
N HIS A 130 9.21 9.68 10.93
CA HIS A 130 9.37 9.03 9.64
C HIS A 130 9.53 7.51 9.79
N ARG A 131 10.22 7.03 10.83
CA ARG A 131 10.37 5.58 11.09
C ARG A 131 9.05 4.92 11.50
N THR A 132 8.20 5.59 12.29
CA THR A 132 6.91 5.04 12.74
C THR A 132 5.91 4.92 11.59
N PHE A 133 5.81 5.96 10.76
CA PHE A 133 4.83 6.01 9.67
C PHE A 133 5.37 5.57 8.30
N PHE A 134 6.62 5.11 8.22
CA PHE A 134 7.32 4.83 6.96
C PHE A 134 6.50 3.93 6.01
N VAL A 135 6.12 2.74 6.50
CA VAL A 135 5.45 1.73 5.67
C VAL A 135 4.08 2.24 5.18
N ARG A 136 3.32 2.91 6.07
CA ARG A 136 1.99 3.45 5.75
C ARG A 136 2.07 4.58 4.72
N PHE A 137 3.08 5.43 4.82
CA PHE A 137 3.29 6.54 3.90
C PHE A 137 3.77 6.04 2.53
N TRP A 138 4.77 5.16 2.51
CA TRP A 138 5.36 4.67 1.27
C TRP A 138 4.47 3.71 0.50
N SER A 139 3.58 2.94 1.16
CA SER A 139 2.59 2.13 0.44
C SER A 139 1.66 3.01 -0.42
N ALA A 140 1.20 4.14 0.13
CA ALA A 140 0.43 5.12 -0.65
C ALA A 140 1.29 5.76 -1.75
N GLY A 141 2.56 6.05 -1.43
CA GLY A 141 3.55 6.56 -2.39
C GLY A 141 3.80 5.64 -3.58
N VAL A 142 3.69 4.32 -3.42
CA VAL A 142 3.82 3.33 -4.52
C VAL A 142 2.52 3.16 -5.30
N CYS A 143 1.36 3.22 -4.65
CA CYS A 143 0.07 3.10 -5.35
C CYS A 143 -0.21 4.30 -6.29
N LYS A 144 0.27 5.50 -5.95
CA LYS A 144 0.12 6.72 -6.77
C LYS A 144 0.72 6.61 -8.18
N PRO A 145 2.02 6.31 -8.36
CA PRO A 145 2.62 6.20 -9.68
C PRO A 145 2.01 5.08 -10.52
N VAL A 146 1.50 4.00 -9.90
CA VAL A 146 0.75 2.96 -10.63
C VAL A 146 -0.53 3.54 -11.23
N GLY A 147 -1.30 4.30 -10.43
CA GLY A 147 -2.51 4.98 -10.91
C GLY A 147 -2.21 6.02 -11.99
N ASP A 148 -1.13 6.79 -11.85
CA ASP A 148 -0.74 7.78 -12.85
C ASP A 148 -0.22 7.13 -14.14
N THR A 149 0.51 6.01 -14.03
CA THR A 149 0.92 5.20 -15.19
C THR A 149 -0.30 4.70 -15.96
N LEU A 150 -1.33 4.21 -15.26
CA LEU A 150 -2.55 3.74 -15.91
C LEU A 150 -3.28 4.86 -16.65
N LYS A 151 -3.33 6.07 -16.08
CA LYS A 151 -3.90 7.25 -16.76
C LYS A 151 -3.13 7.61 -18.03
N THR A 152 -1.80 7.52 -18.00
CA THR A 152 -0.97 7.78 -19.18
C THR A 152 -1.08 6.68 -20.25
N ALA A 153 -1.48 5.46 -19.88
CA ALA A 153 -1.70 4.36 -20.83
C ALA A 153 -3.04 4.45 -21.59
N THR A 154 -4.02 5.19 -21.06
CA THR A 154 -5.33 5.41 -21.71
C THR A 154 -5.24 5.79 -23.19
N PRO A 155 -4.50 6.85 -23.61
CA PRO A 155 -4.41 7.21 -25.02
C PRO A 155 -3.77 6.12 -25.90
N LEU A 156 -2.86 5.32 -25.36
CA LEU A 156 -2.21 4.25 -26.10
C LEU A 156 -3.17 3.09 -26.38
N VAL A 157 -3.97 2.71 -25.39
CA VAL A 157 -5.03 1.70 -25.56
C VAL A 157 -6.07 2.20 -26.57
N THR A 158 -6.46 3.48 -26.48
CA THR A 158 -7.39 4.10 -27.43
C THR A 158 -6.83 4.08 -28.86
N LYS A 159 -5.54 4.38 -29.05
CA LYS A 159 -4.90 4.33 -30.39
C LYS A 159 -4.92 2.92 -30.96
N LEU A 160 -4.56 1.91 -30.17
CA LEU A 160 -4.56 0.51 -30.61
C LEU A 160 -5.98 0.04 -31.00
N LEU A 161 -6.98 0.42 -30.20
CA LEU A 161 -8.37 0.07 -30.47
C LEU A 161 -8.85 0.70 -31.79
N LEU A 162 -8.53 1.97 -32.03
CA LEU A 162 -8.87 2.66 -33.26
C LEU A 162 -8.19 2.02 -34.48
N THR A 163 -6.90 1.69 -34.41
CA THR A 163 -6.19 1.04 -35.52
C THR A 163 -6.80 -0.33 -35.84
N TRP A 164 -7.09 -1.14 -34.82
CA TRP A 164 -7.74 -2.44 -35.02
C TRP A 164 -9.14 -2.31 -35.62
N LEU A 165 -9.90 -1.29 -35.22
CA LEU A 165 -11.24 -1.03 -35.74
C LEU A 165 -11.19 -0.66 -37.24
N THR A 166 -10.24 0.19 -37.64
CA THR A 166 -10.02 0.54 -39.06
C THR A 166 -9.64 -0.69 -39.89
N GLU A 167 -8.66 -1.49 -39.44
CA GLU A 167 -8.24 -2.71 -40.15
C GLU A 167 -9.39 -3.73 -40.28
N SER A 168 -10.23 -3.84 -39.25
CA SER A 168 -11.41 -4.72 -39.28
C SER A 168 -12.49 -4.24 -40.22
N TYR A 169 -12.70 -2.92 -40.28
CA TYR A 169 -13.63 -2.31 -41.22
C TYR A 169 -13.15 -2.49 -42.67
N ASP A 170 -11.87 -2.23 -42.95
CA ASP A 170 -11.30 -2.42 -44.28
C ASP A 170 -11.42 -3.88 -44.75
N TYR A 171 -11.16 -4.86 -43.87
CA TYR A 171 -11.37 -6.29 -44.16
C TYR A 171 -12.83 -6.65 -44.43
N TYR A 172 -13.77 -6.02 -43.71
CA TYR A 172 -15.20 -6.22 -43.93
C TYR A 172 -15.66 -5.64 -45.28
N CYS A 173 -15.11 -4.51 -45.71
CA CYS A 173 -15.42 -3.90 -47.01
C CYS A 173 -14.79 -4.62 -48.22
N LEU A 174 -13.79 -5.49 -48.02
CA LEU A 174 -13.15 -6.27 -49.09
C LEU A 174 -14.08 -7.34 -49.70
N THR A 175 -13.99 -7.52 -51.02
CA THR A 175 -14.79 -8.51 -51.79
C THR A 175 -14.28 -9.94 -51.55
N ASP A 176 -15.13 -10.97 -51.64
CA ASP A 176 -14.78 -12.36 -51.30
C ASP A 176 -13.58 -12.93 -52.08
N GLU A 177 -13.38 -12.54 -53.34
CA GLU A 177 -12.22 -12.95 -54.15
C GLU A 177 -10.89 -12.39 -53.62
N GLN A 178 -10.93 -11.18 -53.02
CA GLN A 178 -9.77 -10.53 -52.41
C GLN A 178 -9.44 -11.12 -51.02
N ARG A 179 -10.43 -11.75 -50.37
CA ARG A 179 -10.23 -12.48 -49.10
C ARG A 179 -9.53 -13.82 -49.31
N VAL A 180 -9.79 -14.49 -50.43
CA VAL A 180 -9.21 -15.80 -50.77
C VAL A 180 -7.78 -15.66 -51.32
N SER A 181 -7.49 -14.56 -52.04
CA SER A 181 -6.14 -14.25 -52.54
C SER A 181 -5.16 -13.82 -51.46
N GLY A 182 -5.60 -13.64 -50.21
CA GLY A 182 -4.71 -13.38 -49.07
C GLY A 182 -4.00 -12.03 -49.11
N VAL A 183 -4.49 -11.06 -49.90
CA VAL A 183 -3.89 -9.73 -50.05
C VAL A 183 -3.81 -8.97 -48.71
N MET A 184 -4.70 -9.29 -47.76
CA MET A 184 -4.71 -8.77 -46.39
C MET A 184 -4.92 -9.90 -45.38
N GLU A 185 -4.09 -9.97 -44.32
CA GLU A 185 -4.29 -10.92 -43.23
C GLU A 185 -5.56 -10.58 -42.42
N ARG A 186 -6.31 -11.61 -41.98
CA ARG A 186 -7.44 -11.40 -41.07
C ARG A 186 -6.99 -10.67 -39.80
N PRO A 187 -7.70 -9.60 -39.36
CA PRO A 187 -7.31 -8.85 -38.17
C PRO A 187 -7.32 -9.80 -36.97
N LYS A 188 -6.14 -10.04 -36.40
CA LYS A 188 -5.97 -10.91 -35.23
C LYS A 188 -6.56 -10.18 -34.02
N GLY A 189 -7.39 -10.88 -33.23
CA GLY A 189 -7.98 -10.30 -32.02
C GLY A 189 -6.91 -9.71 -31.10
N ILE A 190 -7.19 -8.55 -30.51
CA ILE A 190 -6.27 -7.92 -29.56
C ILE A 190 -6.18 -8.82 -28.33
N SER A 191 -5.17 -9.68 -28.28
CA SER A 191 -4.85 -10.47 -27.09
C SER A 191 -4.40 -9.53 -25.98
N ILE A 192 -5.00 -9.63 -24.79
CA ILE A 192 -4.68 -8.86 -23.56
C ILE A 192 -3.15 -8.81 -23.29
N ILE A 193 -2.42 -9.84 -23.71
CA ILE A 193 -0.96 -9.96 -23.62
C ILE A 193 -0.23 -8.78 -24.31
N LYS A 194 -0.75 -8.25 -25.43
CA LYS A 194 -0.16 -7.07 -26.11
C LYS A 194 -0.34 -5.78 -25.29
N ILE A 195 -1.43 -5.67 -24.53
CA ILE A 195 -1.71 -4.52 -23.66
C ILE A 195 -0.76 -4.55 -22.44
N THR A 196 -0.54 -5.73 -21.85
CA THR A 196 0.39 -5.91 -20.72
C THR A 196 1.85 -5.61 -21.08
N PHE A 197 2.30 -5.98 -22.29
CA PHE A 197 3.66 -5.69 -22.75
C PHE A 197 3.92 -4.19 -22.90
N VAL A 198 2.91 -3.42 -23.30
CA VAL A 198 3.06 -1.96 -23.45
C VAL A 198 2.94 -1.22 -22.12
N LEU A 199 2.21 -1.77 -21.14
CA LEU A 199 2.08 -1.17 -19.80
C LEU A 199 3.26 -1.42 -18.86
N THR A 200 4.22 -2.27 -19.24
CA THR A 200 5.35 -2.65 -18.38
C THR A 200 6.74 -2.24 -18.93
N PRO A 201 6.99 -0.97 -19.32
CA PRO A 201 8.35 -0.56 -19.69
C PRO A 201 9.27 -0.36 -18.46
N THR A 202 8.72 -0.21 -17.25
CA THR A 202 9.45 0.25 -16.05
C THR A 202 10.22 -0.84 -15.28
N LEU A 203 10.03 -2.13 -15.57
CA LEU A 203 10.73 -3.22 -14.88
C LEU A 203 11.99 -3.73 -15.60
N ARG A 204 12.31 -3.22 -16.79
CA ARG A 204 13.51 -3.64 -17.56
C ARG A 204 14.80 -2.90 -17.16
N VAL A 205 14.76 -1.99 -16.19
CA VAL A 205 15.91 -1.10 -15.88
C VAL A 205 16.75 -1.57 -14.67
N ARG A 206 16.43 -2.67 -13.98
CA ARG A 206 17.17 -3.05 -12.74
C ARG A 206 17.75 -4.46 -12.66
N PHE A 207 18.01 -5.10 -13.80
CA PHE A 207 18.75 -6.37 -13.87
C PHE A 207 19.81 -6.36 -14.99
N CYS A 208 20.58 -5.28 -15.07
CA CYS A 208 21.84 -5.29 -15.82
C CYS A 208 22.72 -4.12 -15.36
N LYS A 209 23.31 -4.22 -14.17
CA LYS A 209 24.63 -3.63 -13.93
C LYS A 209 25.34 -4.43 -12.84
N ARG A 210 26.58 -4.77 -13.20
CA ARG A 210 27.56 -5.59 -12.51
C ARG A 210 27.82 -5.14 -11.09
#